data_AF-K3WTK3-F1
#
_entry.id   AF-K3WTK3-F1
#
_cell.length_a   1.000
_cell.length_b   1.000
_cell.length_c   1.000
_cell.angle_alpha   90.00
_cell.angle_beta   90.00
_cell.angle_gamma   90.00
#
_symmetry.space_group_name_H-M   'P 1'
#
loop_
_entity.id
_entity.type
_entity.pdbx_description
1 polymer ?
#
loop_
_entity_poly.entity_id
_entity_poly.type
_entity_poly.pdbx_seq_one_letter_code
_entity_poly.pdbx_strand_id
1 'polypeptide(L)'
;MEYLKHDVPSVDTVVEEDKLQKKLALAQSQRNWKLEAQALMQLGQLMKWKGLMDQGDAFLEQSATILRDHTFEDEETQVEADQ
;
A
#
# COMPACT_ATOMS: atom_id res chain seq x y z
N MET A 1 34.13 14.96 -7.45
CA MET A 1 32.83 15.07 -6.74
C MET A 1 32.17 13.72 -6.83
N GLU A 2 32.36 12.89 -5.80
CA GLU A 2 31.69 11.60 -5.70
C GLU A 2 30.24 11.84 -5.31
N TYR A 3 29.33 11.43 -6.18
CA TYR A 3 27.92 11.36 -5.87
C TYR A 3 27.77 10.37 -4.71
N LEU A 4 27.39 10.89 -3.55
CA LEU A 4 26.97 10.14 -2.39
C LEU A 4 25.81 9.24 -2.85
N LYS A 5 26.12 8.03 -3.31
CA LYS A 5 25.14 6.97 -3.44
C LYS A 5 24.52 6.87 -2.06
N HIS A 6 23.26 7.29 -1.96
CA HIS A 6 22.46 7.11 -0.76
C HIS A 6 22.45 5.61 -0.48
N ASP A 7 23.38 5.18 0.36
CA ASP A 7 23.39 3.88 0.99
C ASP A 7 22.24 3.94 2.00
N VAL A 8 21.02 3.78 1.49
CA VAL A 8 19.88 3.48 2.35
C VAL A 8 20.28 2.18 3.02
N PRO A 9 20.41 2.13 4.36
CA PRO A 9 20.84 0.92 5.04
C PRO A 9 19.85 -0.19 4.66
N SER A 10 20.31 -1.08 3.79
CA SER A 10 19.48 -2.11 3.15
C SER A 10 18.77 -3.00 4.17
N VAL A 11 19.31 -3.09 5.39
CA VAL A 11 18.74 -3.77 6.55
C VAL A 11 17.41 -3.15 7.01
N ASP A 12 17.27 -1.82 7.05
CA ASP A 12 16.02 -1.16 7.48
C ASP A 12 14.89 -1.49 6.51
N THR A 13 15.16 -1.38 5.20
CA THR A 13 14.16 -1.61 4.16
C THR A 13 13.63 -3.05 4.11
N VAL A 14 14.45 -4.05 4.47
CA VAL A 14 14.00 -5.45 4.53
C VAL A 14 13.10 -5.69 5.75
N VAL A 15 13.44 -5.10 6.90
CA VAL A 15 12.62 -5.19 8.10
C VAL A 15 11.30 -4.44 7.93
N GLU A 16 11.32 -3.29 7.26
CA GLU A 16 10.11 -2.54 6.90
C GLU A 16 9.24 -3.30 5.90
N GLU A 17 9.83 -3.91 4.87
CA GLU A 17 9.10 -4.76 3.93
C GLU A 17 8.37 -5.90 4.64
N ASP A 18 9.07 -6.67 5.48
CA ASP A 18 8.48 -7.77 6.26
C ASP A 18 7.36 -7.28 7.18
N LYS A 19 7.56 -6.15 7.88
CA LYS A 19 6.52 -5.54 8.72
C LYS A 19 5.29 -5.14 7.91
N LEU A 20 5.48 -4.54 6.73
CA LEU A 20 4.38 -4.13 5.87
C LEU A 20 3.65 -5.31 5.25
N GLN A 21 4.36 -6.37 4.85
CA GLN A 21 3.74 -7.62 4.39
C GLN A 21 2.92 -8.30 5.50
N LYS A 22 3.43 -8.32 6.74
CA LYS A 22 2.65 -8.82 7.89
C LYS A 22 1.40 -7.99 8.16
N LYS A 23 1.51 -6.66 8.06
CA LYS A 23 0.35 -5.76 8.17
C LYS A 23 -0.67 -6.02 7.06
N LEU A 24 -0.21 -6.23 5.83
CA LEU A 24 -1.06 -6.56 4.70
C LEU A 24 -1.83 -7.86 4.95
N ALA A 25 -1.15 -8.93 5.33
CA ALA A 25 -1.77 -10.22 5.64
C ALA A 25 -2.77 -10.11 6.80
N LEU A 26 -2.44 -9.34 7.83
CA LEU A 26 -3.34 -9.07 8.95
C LEU A 26 -4.59 -8.29 8.50
N ALA A 27 -4.43 -7.26 7.67
CA ALA A 27 -5.52 -6.47 7.12
C ALA A 27 -6.46 -7.34 6.27
N GLN A 28 -5.90 -8.20 5.41
CA GLN A 28 -6.65 -9.17 4.62
C GLN A 28 -7.41 -10.17 5.50
N SER A 29 -6.76 -10.70 6.54
CA SER A 29 -7.42 -11.58 7.50
C SER A 29 -8.56 -10.90 8.26
N GLN A 30 -8.47 -9.59 8.47
CA GLN A 30 -9.52 -8.79 9.12
C GLN A 30 -10.55 -8.23 8.13
N ARG A 31 -10.39 -8.50 6.81
CA ARG A 31 -11.16 -7.85 5.73
C ARG A 31 -11.19 -6.32 5.86
N ASN A 32 -10.11 -5.74 6.36
CA ASN A 32 -9.99 -4.30 6.54
C ASN A 32 -9.33 -3.67 5.32
N TRP A 33 -10.16 -3.36 4.34
CA TRP A 33 -9.71 -2.81 3.06
C TRP A 33 -8.96 -1.49 3.19
N LYS A 34 -9.26 -0.66 4.20
CA LYS A 34 -8.55 0.60 4.46
C LYS A 34 -7.09 0.32 4.83
N LEU A 35 -6.88 -0.62 5.75
CA LEU A 35 -5.54 -1.03 6.15
C LEU A 35 -4.81 -1.79 5.05
N GLU A 36 -5.53 -2.58 4.24
CA GLU A 36 -4.97 -3.28 3.09
C GLU A 36 -4.44 -2.30 2.05
N ALA A 37 -5.26 -1.35 1.62
CA ALA A 37 -4.89 -0.29 0.69
C ALA A 37 -3.70 0.53 1.23
N GLN A 38 -3.70 0.89 2.51
CA GLN A 38 -2.62 1.64 3.13
C GLN A 38 -1.30 0.85 3.15
N ALA A 39 -1.35 -0.44 3.51
CA ALA A 39 -0.16 -1.30 3.52
C ALA A 39 0.41 -1.48 2.09
N LEU A 40 -0.45 -1.64 1.09
CA LEU A 40 -0.06 -1.70 -0.32
C LEU A 40 0.59 -0.39 -0.81
N MET A 41 0.06 0.78 -0.42
CA MET A 41 0.70 2.06 -0.76
C MET A 41 2.11 2.15 -0.18
N GLN A 42 2.29 1.76 1.08
CA GLN A 42 3.58 1.81 1.76
C GLN A 42 4.58 0.83 1.13
N LEU A 43 4.14 -0.38 0.76
CA LEU A 43 4.96 -1.33 0.02
C LEU A 43 5.36 -0.79 -1.35
N GLY A 44 4.43 -0.16 -2.06
CA GLY A 44 4.69 0.45 -3.37
C GLY A 44 5.77 1.53 -3.29
N GLN A 45 5.67 2.43 -2.32
CA GLN A 45 6.68 3.48 -2.09
C GLN A 45 8.05 2.88 -1.71
N LEU A 46 8.06 1.87 -0.84
CA LEU A 46 9.28 1.19 -0.41
C LEU A 46 9.98 0.48 -1.58
N MET A 47 9.22 -0.19 -2.46
CA MET A 47 9.78 -0.83 -3.66
C MET A 47 10.41 0.20 -4.61
N LYS A 48 9.77 1.36 -4.80
CA LYS A 48 10.35 2.45 -5.61
C LYS A 48 11.64 2.99 -5.00
N TRP A 49 11.72 3.12 -3.67
CA TRP A 49 12.96 3.48 -2.99
C TRP A 49 14.07 2.42 -3.12
N LYS A 50 13.71 1.14 -3.20
CA LYS A 50 14.63 0.04 -3.51
C LYS A 50 15.05 -0.02 -4.99
N GLY A 51 14.54 0.86 -5.84
CA GLY A 51 14.77 0.86 -7.28
C GLY A 51 13.94 -0.17 -8.06
N LEU A 52 13.00 -0.85 -7.41
CA LEU A 52 12.09 -1.83 -7.99
C LEU A 52 10.81 -1.13 -8.48
N MET A 53 10.95 -0.32 -9.54
CA MET A 53 9.87 0.54 -10.03
C MET A 53 8.62 -0.28 -10.43
N ASP A 54 8.78 -1.34 -11.22
CA ASP A 54 7.68 -2.20 -11.66
C ASP A 54 6.90 -2.83 -10.50
N GLN A 55 7.60 -3.32 -9.48
CA GLN A 55 6.96 -3.89 -8.28
C GLN A 55 6.24 -2.80 -7.48
N GLY A 56 6.86 -1.62 -7.39
CA GLY A 56 6.25 -0.47 -6.73
C GLY A 56 4.95 -0.04 -7.39
N ASP A 57 4.95 0.06 -8.71
CA ASP A 57 3.75 0.42 -9.48
C ASP A 57 2.66 -0.66 -9.36
N ALA A 58 3.02 -1.95 -9.36
CA ALA A 58 2.07 -3.03 -9.14
C ALA A 58 1.38 -2.97 -7.76
N PHE A 59 2.11 -2.61 -6.70
CA PHE A 59 1.51 -2.43 -5.37
C PHE A 59 0.62 -1.20 -5.29
N LEU A 60 1.01 -0.09 -5.93
CA LEU A 60 0.19 1.11 -6.00
C LEU A 60 -1.09 0.89 -6.81
N GLU A 61 -1.02 0.13 -7.91
CA GLU A 61 -2.19 -0.24 -8.71
C GLU A 61 -3.19 -1.10 -7.92
N GLN A 62 -2.70 -2.08 -7.16
CA GLN A 62 -3.55 -2.87 -6.26
C GLN A 62 -4.23 -2.00 -5.20
N SER A 63 -3.48 -1.08 -4.58
CA SER A 63 -4.05 -0.15 -3.60
C SER A 63 -5.13 0.73 -4.24
N ALA A 64 -4.86 1.30 -5.42
CA ALA A 64 -5.81 2.13 -6.15
C ALA A 64 -7.07 1.33 -6.53
N THR A 65 -6.92 0.06 -6.89
CA THR A 65 -8.05 -0.82 -7.21
C THR A 65 -8.94 -1.05 -5.99
N ILE A 66 -8.36 -1.36 -4.83
CA ILE A 66 -9.11 -1.55 -3.58
C ILE A 66 -9.82 -0.26 -3.17
N LEU A 67 -9.11 0.87 -3.20
CA LEU A 67 -9.72 2.17 -2.89
C LEU A 67 -10.86 2.48 -3.87
N ARG A 68 -10.69 2.19 -5.16
CA ARG A 68 -11.73 2.39 -6.17
C ARG A 68 -12.96 1.53 -5.88
N ASP A 69 -12.77 0.24 -5.63
CA ASP A 69 -13.86 -0.70 -5.35
C ASP A 69 -14.70 -0.21 -4.17
N HIS A 70 -14.04 0.16 -3.07
CA HIS A 70 -14.73 0.58 -1.85
C HIS A 70 -15.17 2.06 -1.81
N THR A 71 -14.59 2.94 -2.64
CA THR A 71 -15.07 4.34 -2.75
C THR A 71 -16.47 4.38 -3.35
N PHE A 72 -16.76 3.51 -4.31
CA PHE A 72 -18.07 3.44 -4.95
C PHE A 72 -19.08 2.53 -4.22
N GLU A 73 -18.63 1.58 -3.38
CA GLU A 73 -19.54 0.80 -2.53
C GLU A 73 -20.19 1.64 -1.41
N ASP A 74 -19.49 2.62 -0.84
CA ASP A 74 -20.05 3.50 0.20
C ASP A 74 -21.09 4.49 -0.38
N GLU A 75 -21.06 4.80 -1.68
CA GLU A 75 -22.01 5.72 -2.33
C GLU A 75 -23.40 5.10 -2.58
N GLU A 76 -23.51 3.76 -2.63
CA GLU A 76 -24.81 3.09 -2.88
C GLU A 76 -25.70 3.02 -1.61
N THR A 77 -25.17 3.35 -0.42
CA THR A 77 -25.90 3.21 0.87
C THR A 77 -26.34 4.54 1.50
N GLN A 78 -26.10 5.69 0.86
CA GLN A 78 -26.38 7.02 1.46
C GLN A 78 -27.63 7.72 0.88
N VAL A 79 -28.41 7.09 -0.02
CA VAL A 79 -29.55 7.74 -0.70
C VAL A 79 -30.95 7.40 -0.13
N GLU A 80 -31.08 6.60 0.94
CA GLU A 80 -32.40 6.18 1.48
C GLU A 80 -32.63 6.48 2.97
N ALA A 81 -32.11 7.59 3.51
CA ALA A 81 -32.36 7.96 4.91
C ALA A 81 -32.77 9.44 5.12
N ASP A 82 -33.52 10.01 4.17
CA ASP A 82 -34.28 11.26 4.39
C ASP A 82 -35.61 11.22 3.61
N GLN A 83 -36.63 10.60 4.20
CA GLN A 83 -38.06 10.81 3.89
C GLN A 83 -38.88 10.77 5.19
#